data_AF-A0A5S6R4S6-F1
#
_entry.id   AF-A0A5S6R4S6-F1
#
_cell.length_a   1.000
_cell.length_b   1.000
_cell.length_c   1.000
_cell.angle_alpha   90.00
_cell.angle_beta   90.00
_cell.angle_gamma   90.00
#
_symmetry.space_group_name_H-M   'P 1'
#
loop_
_entity.id
_entity.type
_entity.pdbx_description
1 polymer ?
#
loop_
_entity_poly.entity_id
_entity_poly.type
_entity_poly.pdbx_seq_one_letter_code
_entity_poly.pdbx_strand_id
1 'polypeptide(L)'
;MDVLGSERMRPPNFDNLLKFDSYLSNFEGEFSRRYGIFANTLKNIEKHEGGLDKFTRGYEIFGIIVTPANGVVCREWAPGADGLFLRGDFNGWDRTSHPYDRKEFGRWELYIPPKEDGSCPIPHGSVLKILVTKDGHIYDKISPWATYVCCPSDSVIYHQVFYNPPEKYKFKHARPSEPRALRIYESHVGISSNEGKVADYRHFADNVIPRIAKQGAY
;
A
#
# COMPACT_ATOMS: atom_id res chain seq x y z
N MET A 1 24.06 -15.55 -20.81
CA MET A 1 22.89 -14.70 -20.56
C MET A 1 21.82 -15.57 -19.92
N ASP A 2 21.14 -15.09 -18.88
CA ASP A 2 19.97 -15.77 -18.34
C ASP A 2 18.69 -15.37 -19.08
N VAL A 3 17.54 -15.92 -18.67
CA VAL A 3 16.22 -15.71 -19.31
C VAL A 3 15.82 -14.22 -19.36
N LEU A 4 16.46 -13.36 -18.57
CA LEU A 4 16.22 -11.91 -18.52
C LEU A 4 17.31 -11.09 -19.23
N GLY A 5 18.26 -11.75 -19.91
CA GLY A 5 19.39 -11.09 -20.57
C GLY A 5 20.37 -10.42 -19.60
N SER A 6 20.30 -10.72 -18.30
CA SER A 6 21.16 -10.09 -17.31
C SER A 6 22.54 -10.75 -17.27
N GLU A 7 23.58 -9.93 -17.19
CA GLU A 7 24.94 -10.41 -16.99
C GLU A 7 25.11 -10.91 -15.55
N ARG A 8 25.85 -12.01 -15.38
CA ARG A 8 26.22 -12.49 -14.05
C ARG A 8 27.14 -11.46 -13.40
N MET A 9 26.79 -11.01 -12.20
CA MET A 9 27.57 -10.04 -11.44
C MET A 9 27.87 -10.61 -10.07
N ARG A 10 29.14 -10.69 -9.72
CA ARG A 10 29.55 -11.19 -8.39
C ARG A 10 29.07 -10.20 -7.31
N PRO A 11 28.39 -10.64 -6.23
CA PRO A 11 27.97 -9.75 -5.15
C PRO A 11 29.16 -9.02 -4.50
N PRO A 12 28.99 -7.77 -4.05
CA PRO A 12 30.04 -7.06 -3.33
C PRO A 12 30.37 -7.79 -2.02
N ASN A 13 31.66 -7.88 -1.69
CA ASN A 13 32.16 -8.55 -0.49
C ASN A 13 31.73 -10.03 -0.36
N PHE A 14 31.47 -10.73 -1.47
CA PHE A 14 31.05 -12.14 -1.44
C PHE A 14 32.04 -13.06 -0.72
N ASP A 15 33.34 -12.75 -0.78
CA ASP A 15 34.37 -13.50 -0.07
C ASP A 15 34.17 -13.50 1.47
N ASN A 16 33.53 -12.48 2.05
CA ASN A 16 33.20 -12.47 3.47
C ASN A 16 32.11 -13.49 3.81
N LEU A 17 31.13 -13.67 2.93
CA LEU A 17 30.11 -14.71 3.08
C LEU A 17 30.73 -16.10 2.95
N LEU A 18 31.65 -16.30 2.01
CA LEU A 18 32.35 -17.58 1.84
C LEU A 18 33.29 -17.91 3.01
N LYS A 19 33.90 -16.90 3.64
CA LYS A 19 34.67 -17.09 4.88
C LYS A 19 33.80 -17.53 6.05
N PHE A 20 32.56 -17.02 6.11
CA PHE A 20 31.59 -17.40 7.13
C PHE A 20 31.03 -18.80 6.87
N ASP A 21 30.71 -19.13 5.62
CA ASP A 21 30.24 -20.45 5.20
C ASP A 21 30.83 -20.84 3.83
N SER A 22 31.82 -21.72 3.85
CA SER A 22 32.57 -22.13 2.66
C SER A 22 31.79 -23.10 1.77
N TYR A 23 30.73 -23.76 2.26
CA TYR A 23 29.88 -24.64 1.46
C TYR A 23 29.15 -23.89 0.33
N LEU A 24 29.01 -22.57 0.46
CA LEU A 24 28.37 -21.71 -0.53
C LEU A 24 29.19 -21.49 -1.81
N SER A 25 30.48 -21.82 -1.79
CA SER A 25 31.39 -21.65 -2.94
C SER A 25 30.91 -22.39 -4.20
N ASN A 26 30.38 -23.60 -4.04
CA ASN A 26 29.81 -24.39 -5.13
C ASN A 26 28.59 -23.73 -5.81
N PHE A 27 28.00 -22.71 -5.17
CA PHE A 27 26.80 -22.02 -5.66
C PHE A 27 27.07 -20.58 -6.09
N GLU A 28 28.34 -20.16 -6.17
CA GLU A 28 28.73 -18.78 -6.55
C GLU A 28 28.11 -18.33 -7.88
N GLY A 29 27.98 -19.23 -8.84
CA GLY A 29 27.30 -18.95 -10.11
C GLY A 29 25.84 -18.51 -9.95
N GLU A 30 25.11 -19.12 -9.01
CA GLU A 30 23.72 -18.75 -8.72
C GLU A 30 23.63 -17.45 -7.92
N PHE A 31 24.51 -17.23 -6.96
CA PHE A 31 24.59 -15.93 -6.26
C PHE A 31 24.89 -14.80 -7.25
N SER A 32 25.82 -15.03 -8.19
CA SER A 32 26.18 -14.04 -9.20
C SER A 32 25.07 -13.79 -10.21
N ARG A 33 24.29 -14.82 -10.56
CA ARG A 33 23.10 -14.67 -11.40
C ARG A 33 22.02 -13.85 -10.70
N ARG A 34 21.68 -14.20 -9.45
CA ARG A 34 20.66 -13.49 -8.66
C ARG A 34 21.03 -12.03 -8.42
N TYR A 35 22.29 -11.77 -8.10
CA TYR A 35 22.76 -10.40 -7.89
C TYR A 35 22.81 -9.60 -9.19
N GLY A 36 23.18 -10.23 -10.32
CA GLY A 36 23.06 -9.62 -11.65
C GLY A 36 21.64 -9.16 -11.98
N ILE A 37 20.64 -10.01 -11.73
CA ILE A 37 19.22 -9.65 -11.88
C ILE A 37 18.86 -8.48 -10.97
N PHE A 38 19.18 -8.58 -9.67
CA PHE A 38 18.92 -7.52 -8.70
C PHE A 38 19.52 -6.17 -9.12
N ALA A 39 20.80 -6.16 -9.48
CA ALA A 39 21.51 -4.95 -9.85
C ALA A 39 20.93 -4.32 -11.12
N ASN A 40 20.57 -5.15 -12.11
CA ASN A 40 19.93 -4.67 -13.33
C ASN A 40 18.52 -4.09 -13.06
N THR A 41 17.72 -4.76 -12.23
CA THR A 41 16.40 -4.25 -11.81
C THR A 41 16.53 -2.93 -11.06
N LEU A 42 17.47 -2.84 -10.11
CA LEU A 42 17.72 -1.61 -9.36
C LEU A 42 18.14 -0.47 -10.29
N LYS A 43 19.07 -0.73 -11.22
CA LYS A 43 19.50 0.25 -12.23
C LYS A 43 18.35 0.74 -13.09
N ASN A 44 17.42 -0.13 -13.47
CA ASN A 44 16.23 0.27 -14.22
C ASN A 44 15.30 1.16 -13.38
N ILE A 45 15.09 0.84 -12.10
CA ILE A 45 14.32 1.70 -11.18
C ILE A 45 15.00 3.06 -11.02
N GLU A 46 16.32 3.10 -10.83
CA GLU A 46 17.08 4.34 -10.73
C GLU A 46 16.93 5.22 -11.99
N LYS A 47 17.07 4.60 -13.16
CA LYS A 47 16.98 5.29 -14.45
C LYS A 47 15.58 5.81 -14.77
N HIS A 48 14.55 5.03 -14.48
CA HIS A 48 13.20 5.30 -14.98
C HIS A 48 12.26 5.90 -13.93
N GLU A 49 12.49 5.64 -12.65
CA GLU A 49 11.60 6.04 -11.55
C GLU A 49 12.29 7.03 -10.59
N GLY A 50 13.57 7.36 -10.84
CA GLY A 50 14.35 8.30 -10.04
C GLY A 50 14.81 7.72 -8.70
N GLY A 51 14.97 6.40 -8.63
CA GLY A 51 15.50 5.68 -7.46
C GLY A 51 14.42 5.06 -6.58
N LEU A 52 14.85 4.17 -5.67
CA LEU A 52 13.96 3.40 -4.80
C LEU A 52 13.06 4.29 -3.91
N ASP A 53 13.58 5.42 -3.42
CA ASP A 53 12.80 6.34 -2.57
C ASP A 53 11.58 6.91 -3.31
N LYS A 54 11.73 7.30 -4.57
CA LYS A 54 10.61 7.81 -5.37
C LYS A 54 9.68 6.68 -5.78
N PHE A 55 10.24 5.57 -6.24
CA PHE A 55 9.47 4.41 -6.72
C PHE A 55 8.56 3.80 -5.63
N THR A 56 9.06 3.72 -4.39
CA THR A 56 8.31 3.12 -3.27
C THR A 56 7.21 4.02 -2.69
N ARG A 57 7.09 5.27 -3.18
CA ARG A 57 6.04 6.23 -2.81
C ARG A 57 4.85 6.21 -3.77
N GLY A 58 4.59 5.07 -4.41
CA GLY A 58 3.44 4.89 -5.30
C GLY A 58 2.09 5.22 -4.64
N TYR A 59 1.96 5.05 -3.32
CA TYR A 59 0.75 5.43 -2.57
C TYR A 59 0.48 6.95 -2.52
N GLU A 60 1.47 7.78 -2.85
CA GLU A 60 1.30 9.24 -3.00
C GLU A 60 0.77 9.62 -4.38
N ILE A 61 0.70 8.66 -5.32
CA ILE A 61 0.33 8.86 -6.72
C ILE A 61 -0.94 8.07 -7.05
N PHE A 62 -1.01 6.80 -6.66
CA PHE A 62 -2.10 5.86 -6.93
C PHE A 62 -3.12 5.78 -5.78
N GLY A 63 -4.33 5.33 -6.12
CA GLY A 63 -5.49 5.32 -5.24
C GLY A 63 -6.28 6.61 -5.34
N ILE A 64 -6.98 6.95 -4.25
CA ILE A 64 -7.88 8.11 -4.19
C ILE A 64 -7.28 9.14 -3.24
N ILE A 65 -6.79 10.25 -3.80
CA ILE A 65 -5.95 11.23 -3.12
C ILE A 65 -6.61 12.60 -3.13
N VAL A 66 -6.72 13.22 -1.96
CA VAL A 66 -7.21 14.60 -1.83
C VAL A 66 -6.07 15.57 -2.15
N THR A 67 -6.33 16.50 -3.06
CA THR A 67 -5.36 17.54 -3.44
C THR A 67 -5.32 18.66 -2.41
N PRO A 68 -4.26 19.50 -2.39
CA PRO A 68 -4.21 20.69 -1.53
C PRO A 68 -5.37 21.68 -1.75
N ALA A 69 -6.02 21.65 -2.93
CA ALA A 69 -7.19 22.46 -3.27
C ALA A 69 -8.52 21.76 -2.99
N ASN A 70 -8.53 20.71 -2.15
CA ASN A 70 -9.69 19.87 -1.79
C ASN A 70 -10.37 19.12 -2.95
N GLY A 71 -9.79 19.13 -4.16
CA GLY A 71 -10.19 18.20 -5.22
C GLY A 71 -9.76 16.77 -4.89
N VAL A 72 -10.18 15.81 -5.71
CA VAL A 72 -9.79 14.40 -5.57
C VAL A 72 -9.19 13.92 -6.88
N VAL A 73 -7.96 13.43 -6.84
CA VAL A 73 -7.32 12.71 -7.95
C VAL A 73 -7.39 11.23 -7.65
N CYS A 74 -7.89 10.46 -8.61
CA CYS A 74 -7.95 9.01 -8.54
C CYS A 74 -7.04 8.43 -9.62
N ARG A 75 -6.17 7.48 -9.25
CA ARG A 75 -5.31 6.79 -10.21
C ARG A 75 -5.26 5.30 -9.95
N GLU A 76 -5.42 4.52 -11.02
CA GLU A 76 -5.46 3.07 -10.95
C GLU A 76 -4.64 2.43 -12.07
N TRP A 77 -4.17 1.21 -11.85
CA TRP A 77 -3.53 0.40 -12.88
C TRP A 77 -4.41 -0.80 -13.22
N ALA A 78 -5.02 -0.74 -14.41
CA ALA A 78 -5.94 -1.76 -14.89
C ALA A 78 -5.77 -1.91 -16.42
N PRO A 79 -4.63 -2.45 -16.89
CA PRO A 79 -4.30 -2.49 -18.33
C PRO A 79 -5.30 -3.32 -19.15
N GLY A 80 -5.92 -4.32 -18.54
CA GLY A 80 -6.91 -5.19 -19.18
C GLY A 80 -8.34 -4.67 -19.14
N ALA A 81 -8.63 -3.53 -18.51
CA ALA A 81 -9.97 -2.95 -18.48
C ALA A 81 -10.30 -2.25 -19.79
N ASP A 82 -11.56 -2.30 -20.19
CA ASP A 82 -12.07 -1.53 -21.32
C ASP A 82 -12.52 -0.13 -20.87
N GLY A 83 -12.94 0.01 -19.61
CA GLY A 83 -13.32 1.27 -18.97
C GLY A 83 -13.29 1.19 -17.45
N LEU A 84 -13.00 2.31 -16.81
CA LEU A 84 -13.07 2.48 -15.35
C LEU A 84 -13.95 3.67 -14.98
N PHE A 85 -14.72 3.52 -13.90
CA PHE A 85 -15.55 4.59 -13.33
C PHE A 85 -15.46 4.57 -11.81
N LEU A 86 -15.48 5.74 -11.18
CA LEU A 86 -15.63 5.84 -9.73
C LEU A 86 -17.10 5.96 -9.38
N ARG A 87 -17.56 5.21 -8.37
CA ARG A 87 -18.93 5.33 -7.87
C ARG A 87 -18.98 5.09 -6.37
N GLY A 88 -20.05 5.56 -5.74
CA GLY A 88 -20.26 5.38 -4.32
C GLY A 88 -21.36 6.28 -3.79
N ASP A 89 -21.38 6.48 -2.48
CA ASP A 89 -22.42 7.30 -1.85
C ASP A 89 -22.43 8.74 -2.37
N PHE A 90 -21.24 9.29 -2.66
CA PHE A 90 -21.07 10.68 -3.10
C PHE A 90 -21.74 11.02 -4.43
N ASN A 91 -21.99 10.03 -5.30
CA ASN A 91 -22.62 10.22 -6.61
C ASN A 91 -23.93 9.42 -6.76
N GLY A 92 -24.54 9.00 -5.66
CA GLY A 92 -25.77 8.22 -5.69
C GLY A 92 -25.60 6.86 -6.39
N TRP A 93 -24.40 6.28 -6.32
CA TRP A 93 -24.06 5.01 -6.96
C TRP A 93 -24.21 4.99 -8.49
N ASP A 94 -24.20 6.15 -9.14
CA ASP A 94 -24.26 6.26 -10.59
C ASP A 94 -23.06 5.57 -11.26
N ARG A 95 -23.29 4.89 -12.40
CA ARG A 95 -22.29 4.02 -13.05
C ARG A 95 -21.46 4.72 -14.13
N THR A 96 -21.84 5.93 -14.55
CA THR A 96 -21.30 6.57 -15.76
C THR A 96 -20.79 7.99 -15.53
N SER A 97 -21.14 8.61 -14.41
CA SER A 97 -20.89 10.04 -14.10
C SER A 97 -19.41 10.39 -13.91
N HIS A 98 -18.58 9.46 -13.46
CA HIS A 98 -17.16 9.71 -13.14
C HIS A 98 -16.23 8.74 -13.86
N PRO A 99 -16.13 8.81 -15.20
CA PRO A 99 -15.22 7.98 -15.98
C PRO A 99 -13.76 8.36 -15.71
N TYR A 100 -12.87 7.38 -15.68
CA TYR A 100 -11.44 7.63 -15.73
C TYR A 100 -10.97 7.75 -17.18
N ASP A 101 -9.98 8.58 -17.41
CA ASP A 101 -9.23 8.64 -18.65
C ASP A 101 -8.15 7.57 -18.68
N ARG A 102 -8.13 6.76 -19.75
CA ARG A 102 -7.03 5.83 -20.00
C ARG A 102 -5.75 6.59 -20.34
N LYS A 103 -4.66 6.22 -19.70
CA LYS A 103 -3.31 6.75 -19.92
C LYS A 103 -2.37 5.63 -20.38
N GLU A 104 -1.13 6.00 -20.66
CA GLU A 104 -0.09 5.05 -21.05
C GLU A 104 0.16 3.97 -19.98
N PHE A 105 0.66 2.82 -20.43
CA PHE A 105 0.97 1.65 -19.60
C PHE A 105 -0.25 1.03 -18.89
N GLY A 106 -1.46 1.32 -19.37
CA GLY A 106 -2.70 0.81 -18.77
C GLY A 106 -3.07 1.47 -17.45
N ARG A 107 -2.52 2.66 -17.20
CA ARG A 107 -2.93 3.53 -16.10
C ARG A 107 -4.23 4.23 -16.44
N TRP A 108 -4.96 4.61 -15.41
CA TRP A 108 -6.23 5.34 -15.51
C TRP A 108 -6.20 6.49 -14.52
N GLU A 109 -6.73 7.65 -14.90
CA GLU A 109 -6.77 8.84 -14.05
C GLU A 109 -8.12 9.53 -14.13
N LEU A 110 -8.62 9.99 -12.99
CA LEU A 110 -9.82 10.83 -12.86
C LEU A 110 -9.50 11.98 -11.92
N TYR A 111 -9.94 13.20 -12.27
CA TYR A 111 -9.93 14.33 -11.37
C TYR A 111 -11.36 14.81 -11.09
N ILE A 112 -11.70 14.96 -9.81
CA ILE A 112 -12.96 15.51 -9.34
C ILE A 112 -12.64 16.85 -8.68
N PRO A 113 -13.15 17.98 -9.20
CA PRO A 113 -12.89 19.29 -8.61
C PRO A 113 -13.50 19.40 -7.21
N PRO A 114 -13.00 20.32 -6.36
CA PRO A 114 -13.70 20.69 -5.13
C PRO A 114 -15.12 21.18 -5.43
N LYS A 115 -16.01 21.10 -4.44
CA LYS A 115 -17.35 21.69 -4.54
C LYS A 115 -17.24 23.22 -4.62
N GLU A 116 -18.34 23.88 -5.01
CA GLU A 116 -18.40 25.35 -5.11
C GLU A 116 -18.04 26.07 -3.80
N ASP A 117 -18.32 25.45 -2.65
CA ASP A 117 -17.96 25.93 -1.31
C ASP A 117 -16.49 25.66 -0.92
N GLY A 118 -15.69 25.08 -1.82
CA GLY A 118 -14.30 24.72 -1.61
C GLY A 118 -14.08 23.43 -0.80
N SER A 119 -15.15 22.73 -0.40
CA SER A 119 -15.06 21.47 0.34
C SER A 119 -14.76 20.27 -0.58
N CYS A 120 -14.31 19.17 0.04
CA CYS A 120 -14.01 17.94 -0.69
C CYS A 120 -15.27 17.36 -1.33
N PRO A 121 -15.23 16.94 -2.62
CA PRO A 121 -16.41 16.41 -3.32
C PRO A 121 -16.89 15.09 -2.73
N ILE A 122 -16.00 14.30 -2.11
CA ILE A 122 -16.32 13.03 -1.48
C ILE A 122 -16.28 13.20 0.05
N PRO A 123 -17.41 13.03 0.76
CA PRO A 123 -17.42 13.08 2.21
C PRO A 123 -16.59 11.97 2.86
N HIS A 124 -15.90 12.28 3.96
CA HIS A 124 -15.25 11.26 4.78
C HIS A 124 -16.27 10.22 5.26
N GLY A 125 -15.91 8.94 5.16
CA GLY A 125 -16.78 7.83 5.59
C GLY A 125 -17.69 7.31 4.47
N SER A 126 -17.76 7.98 3.32
CA SER A 126 -18.51 7.47 2.16
C SER A 126 -17.93 6.14 1.66
N VAL A 127 -18.82 5.23 1.28
CA VAL A 127 -18.46 3.99 0.59
C VAL A 127 -18.18 4.29 -0.87
N LEU A 128 -17.09 3.72 -1.37
CA LEU A 128 -16.63 3.84 -2.75
C LEU A 128 -16.40 2.47 -3.39
N LYS A 129 -16.51 2.43 -4.72
CA LYS A 129 -16.08 1.32 -5.57
C LYS A 129 -15.55 1.82 -6.90
N ILE A 130 -14.61 1.07 -7.46
CA ILE A 130 -14.20 1.20 -8.86
C ILE A 130 -15.05 0.23 -9.68
N LEU A 131 -15.84 0.78 -10.60
CA LEU A 131 -16.55 -0.01 -11.59
C LEU A 131 -15.61 -0.25 -12.77
N VAL A 132 -15.34 -1.52 -13.05
CA VAL A 132 -14.50 -1.99 -14.14
C VAL A 132 -15.40 -2.60 -15.23
N THR A 133 -15.26 -2.14 -16.47
CA THR A 133 -15.89 -2.79 -17.62
C THR A 133 -14.87 -3.65 -18.36
N LYS A 134 -15.28 -4.87 -18.72
CA LYS A 134 -14.47 -5.77 -19.54
C LYS A 134 -15.35 -6.74 -20.34
N ASP A 135 -15.21 -6.74 -21.67
CA ASP A 135 -15.89 -7.64 -22.60
C ASP A 135 -17.41 -7.65 -22.38
N GLY A 136 -17.98 -6.45 -22.25
CA GLY A 136 -19.42 -6.24 -21.98
C GLY A 136 -19.87 -6.51 -20.53
N HIS A 137 -18.98 -7.01 -19.67
CA HIS A 137 -19.28 -7.27 -18.26
C HIS A 137 -18.89 -6.10 -17.37
N ILE A 138 -19.56 -5.98 -16.22
CA ILE A 138 -19.35 -4.94 -15.22
C ILE A 138 -18.95 -5.59 -13.90
N TYR A 139 -17.88 -5.08 -13.30
CA TYR A 139 -17.36 -5.56 -12.02
C TYR A 139 -17.16 -4.40 -11.06
N ASP A 140 -17.64 -4.58 -9.83
CA ASP A 140 -17.36 -3.68 -8.72
C ASP A 140 -16.08 -4.16 -8.01
N LYS A 141 -15.09 -3.28 -7.85
CA LYS A 141 -13.80 -3.58 -7.20
C LYS A 141 -13.48 -2.53 -6.13
N ILE A 142 -12.72 -2.98 -5.13
CA ILE A 142 -12.01 -2.09 -4.20
C ILE A 142 -10.68 -1.72 -4.85
N SER A 143 -10.25 -0.47 -4.67
CA SER A 143 -8.93 -0.03 -5.10
C SER A 143 -7.83 -0.90 -4.44
N PRO A 144 -6.83 -1.38 -5.20
CA PRO A 144 -5.63 -1.97 -4.62
C PRO A 144 -4.88 -1.04 -3.65
N TRP A 145 -5.19 0.26 -3.69
CA TRP A 145 -4.59 1.32 -2.88
C TRP A 145 -5.55 1.84 -1.79
N ALA A 146 -6.64 1.12 -1.52
CA ALA A 146 -7.59 1.50 -0.46
C ALA A 146 -6.90 1.53 0.91
N THR A 147 -6.96 2.68 1.59
CA THR A 147 -6.35 2.87 2.91
C THR A 147 -7.22 2.36 4.07
N TYR A 148 -8.52 2.22 3.83
CA TYR A 148 -9.46 1.74 4.84
C TYR A 148 -10.63 0.99 4.19
N VAL A 149 -10.93 -0.18 4.74
CA VAL A 149 -12.05 -1.03 4.31
C VAL A 149 -12.82 -1.50 5.54
N CYS A 150 -14.14 -1.61 5.42
CA CYS A 150 -15.01 -2.10 6.47
C CYS A 150 -15.91 -3.20 5.93
N CYS A 151 -16.26 -4.17 6.78
CA CYS A 151 -17.32 -5.13 6.51
C CYS A 151 -18.49 -4.80 7.44
N PRO A 152 -19.59 -4.21 6.93
CA PRO A 152 -20.80 -4.01 7.74
C PRO A 152 -21.31 -5.32 8.33
N SER A 153 -21.94 -5.26 9.51
CA SER A 153 -22.44 -6.46 10.21
C SER A 153 -23.51 -7.24 9.44
N ASP A 154 -24.22 -6.57 8.54
CA ASP A 154 -25.26 -7.09 7.67
C ASP A 154 -24.75 -7.49 6.27
N SER A 155 -23.43 -7.43 6.04
CA SER A 155 -22.79 -7.73 4.77
C SER A 155 -21.74 -8.83 4.91
N VAL A 156 -21.56 -9.60 3.84
CA VAL A 156 -20.43 -10.54 3.67
C VAL A 156 -19.33 -9.95 2.77
N ILE A 157 -19.54 -8.75 2.23
CA ILE A 157 -18.66 -8.08 1.28
C ILE A 157 -18.07 -6.83 1.94
N TYR A 158 -16.75 -6.68 1.83
CA TYR A 158 -16.05 -5.49 2.25
C TYR A 158 -16.37 -4.28 1.37
N HIS A 159 -16.33 -3.10 1.98
CA HIS A 159 -16.52 -1.81 1.37
C HIS A 159 -15.26 -0.97 1.55
N GLN A 160 -14.81 -0.34 0.47
CA GLN A 160 -13.80 0.71 0.58
C GLN A 160 -14.46 1.95 1.16
N VAL A 161 -13.90 2.47 2.24
CA VAL A 161 -14.39 3.66 2.92
C VAL A 161 -13.44 4.81 2.65
N PHE A 162 -13.97 5.94 2.22
CA PHE A 162 -13.17 7.13 1.95
C PHE A 162 -12.61 7.72 3.24
N TYR A 163 -11.32 7.45 3.50
CA TYR A 163 -10.64 7.85 4.72
C TYR A 163 -9.93 9.20 4.56
N ASN A 164 -10.68 10.29 4.80
CA ASN A 164 -10.16 11.65 4.85
C ASN A 164 -10.69 12.38 6.11
N PRO A 165 -10.32 11.93 7.31
CA PRO A 165 -10.83 12.55 8.54
C PRO A 165 -10.41 14.03 8.62
N PRO A 166 -11.28 14.91 9.15
CA PRO A 166 -10.96 16.34 9.30
C PRO A 166 -9.76 16.57 10.23
N GLU A 167 -9.60 15.70 11.22
CA GLU A 167 -8.46 15.70 12.13
C GLU A 167 -7.62 14.43 11.95
N LYS A 168 -6.34 14.62 11.63
CA LYS A 168 -5.36 13.54 11.50
C LYS A 168 -4.51 13.45 12.76
N TYR A 169 -4.23 12.23 13.20
CA TYR A 169 -3.34 12.00 14.34
C TYR A 169 -1.92 12.51 14.03
N LYS A 170 -1.39 13.38 14.89
CA LYS A 170 -0.01 13.86 14.84
C LYS A 170 0.83 13.06 15.83
N PHE A 171 1.86 12.38 15.34
CA PHE A 171 2.81 11.66 16.20
C PHE A 171 3.49 12.62 17.18
N LYS A 172 3.51 12.25 18.47
CA LYS A 172 4.03 13.09 19.57
C LYS A 172 5.42 12.66 20.07
N HIS A 173 5.87 11.47 19.70
CA HIS A 173 7.10 10.87 20.21
C HIS A 173 7.99 10.45 19.04
N ALA A 174 9.31 10.58 19.21
CA ALA A 174 10.30 10.09 18.26
C ALA A 174 10.40 8.55 18.31
N ARG A 175 10.98 7.97 17.25
CA ARG A 175 11.34 6.54 17.26
C ARG A 175 12.41 6.27 18.33
N PRO A 176 12.32 5.18 19.11
CA PRO A 176 13.39 4.76 20.01
C PRO A 176 14.72 4.54 19.26
N SER A 177 15.84 4.65 19.98
CA SER A 177 17.15 4.26 19.45
C SER A 177 17.20 2.77 19.18
N GLU A 178 18.01 2.36 18.20
CA GLU A 178 18.23 0.95 17.90
C GLU A 178 18.74 0.20 19.14
N PRO A 179 18.05 -0.86 19.58
CA PRO A 179 18.48 -1.62 20.73
C PRO A 179 19.66 -2.53 20.40
N ARG A 180 20.50 -2.82 21.40
CA ARG A 180 21.65 -3.73 21.24
C ARG A 180 21.25 -5.16 20.85
N ALA A 181 20.09 -5.65 21.31
CA ALA A 181 19.63 -7.02 21.04
C ALA A 181 18.11 -7.13 21.23
N LEU A 182 17.38 -7.45 20.17
CA LEU A 182 15.90 -7.42 20.15
C LEU A 182 15.26 -8.32 21.22
N ARG A 183 14.27 -7.79 21.94
CA ARG A 183 13.42 -8.56 22.86
C ARG A 183 11.96 -8.37 22.44
N ILE A 184 11.58 -9.10 21.41
CA ILE A 184 10.31 -8.92 20.70
C ILE A 184 9.18 -9.58 21.47
N TYR A 185 8.10 -8.82 21.70
CA TYR A 185 6.83 -9.35 22.18
C TYR A 185 5.87 -9.49 21.00
N GLU A 186 5.72 -10.70 20.49
CA GLU A 186 4.74 -11.00 19.43
C GLU A 186 3.31 -10.80 19.95
N SER A 187 2.47 -10.11 19.18
CA SER A 187 1.15 -9.67 19.63
C SER A 187 0.10 -9.75 18.53
N HIS A 188 -1.15 -9.97 18.94
CA HIS A 188 -2.32 -9.82 18.08
C HIS A 188 -3.38 -8.98 18.79
N VAL A 189 -3.72 -7.82 18.21
CA VAL A 189 -4.63 -6.83 18.83
C VAL A 189 -6.00 -7.42 19.13
N GLY A 190 -6.63 -8.09 18.16
CA GLY A 190 -8.02 -8.55 18.28
C GLY A 190 -8.29 -9.57 19.40
N ILE A 191 -7.27 -10.26 19.90
CA ILE A 191 -7.40 -11.30 20.95
C ILE A 191 -6.71 -10.87 22.25
N SER A 192 -6.39 -9.58 22.38
CA SER A 192 -5.56 -9.06 23.48
C SER A 192 -6.35 -8.70 24.75
N SER A 193 -7.68 -8.81 24.71
CA SER A 193 -8.55 -8.62 25.86
C SER A 193 -9.06 -9.97 26.40
N ASN A 194 -9.53 -9.98 27.64
CA ASN A 194 -10.22 -11.12 28.23
C ASN A 194 -11.70 -11.23 27.82
N GLU A 195 -12.24 -10.25 27.11
CA GLU A 195 -13.63 -10.25 26.65
C GLU A 195 -13.79 -11.14 25.41
N GLY A 196 -14.94 -11.80 25.28
CA GLY A 196 -15.29 -12.62 24.11
C GLY A 196 -15.68 -11.78 22.88
N LYS A 197 -14.86 -10.78 22.52
CA LYS A 197 -15.05 -9.87 21.39
C LYS A 197 -13.70 -9.50 20.76
N VAL A 198 -13.74 -8.94 19.55
CA VAL A 198 -12.53 -8.40 18.91
C VAL A 198 -12.11 -7.13 19.66
N ALA A 199 -10.96 -7.19 20.34
CA ALA A 199 -10.39 -6.02 21.02
C ALA A 199 -9.87 -4.97 20.02
N ASP A 200 -9.88 -3.70 20.41
CA ASP A 200 -9.51 -2.58 19.55
C ASP A 200 -8.07 -2.07 19.81
N TYR A 201 -7.59 -1.21 18.90
CA TYR A 201 -6.25 -0.63 18.97
C TYR A 201 -6.03 0.26 20.20
N ARG A 202 -7.07 0.90 20.74
CA ARG A 202 -6.96 1.76 21.93
C ARG A 202 -6.83 0.92 23.18
N HIS A 203 -7.62 -0.15 23.32
CA HIS A 203 -7.48 -1.12 24.39
C HIS A 203 -6.04 -1.67 24.43
N PHE A 204 -5.49 -2.07 23.28
CA PHE A 204 -4.13 -2.59 23.18
C PHE A 204 -3.09 -1.54 23.59
N ALA A 205 -3.21 -0.31 23.08
CA ALA A 205 -2.31 0.79 23.41
C ALA A 205 -2.33 1.14 24.91
N ASP A 206 -3.51 1.18 25.52
CA ASP A 206 -3.67 1.70 26.88
C ASP A 206 -3.44 0.63 27.95
N ASN A 207 -3.72 -0.64 27.66
CA ASN A 207 -3.68 -1.73 28.65
C ASN A 207 -2.58 -2.76 28.42
N VAL A 208 -2.21 -3.01 27.16
CA VAL A 208 -1.28 -4.10 26.79
C VAL A 208 0.15 -3.58 26.61
N ILE A 209 0.34 -2.46 25.91
CA ILE A 209 1.67 -1.85 25.74
C ILE A 209 2.37 -1.57 27.08
N PRO A 210 1.73 -1.02 28.14
CA PRO A 210 2.39 -0.83 29.43
C PRO A 210 2.87 -2.13 30.08
N ARG A 211 2.13 -3.23 29.88
CA ARG A 211 2.52 -4.56 30.37
C ARG A 211 3.74 -5.09 29.61
N ILE A 212 3.76 -4.93 28.28
CA ILE A 212 4.90 -5.31 27.42
C ILE A 212 6.16 -4.57 27.87
N ALA A 213 6.05 -3.26 28.09
CA ALA A 213 7.16 -2.44 28.59
C ALA A 213 7.66 -2.90 29.97
N LYS A 214 6.75 -3.21 30.91
CA LYS A 214 7.10 -3.70 32.26
C LYS A 214 7.84 -5.05 32.21
N GLN A 215 7.57 -5.89 31.22
CA GLN A 215 8.25 -7.16 31.01
C GLN A 215 9.63 -7.01 30.35
N GLY A 216 9.99 -5.79 29.94
CA GLY A 216 11.31 -5.47 29.40
C GLY A 216 11.46 -5.77 27.91
N ALA A 217 10.37 -6.02 27.18
CA ALA A 217 10.41 -6.06 25.73
C ALA A 217 10.78 -4.67 25.18
N TYR A 218 11.66 -4.63 24.18
CA TYR A 218 12.12 -3.43 23.51
C TYR A 218 12.56 -3.76 22.08
#